data_AF-A0A7R9UI93-F1
#
_entry.id   AF-A0A7R9UI93-F1
#
_cell.length_a   1.000
_cell.length_b   1.000
_cell.length_c   1.000
_cell.angle_alpha   90.00
_cell.angle_beta   90.00
_cell.angle_gamma   90.00
#
_symmetry.space_group_name_H-M   'P 1'
#
loop_
_entity.id
_entity.type
_entity.pdbx_description
1 polymer ?
#
loop_
_entity_poly.entity_id
_entity_poly.type
_entity_poly.pdbx_seq_one_letter_code
_entity_poly.pdbx_strand_id
1 'polypeptide(L)'
;RSTAGLASTFAETAQLVELGIGTKLSEGLRFLGQALGGVATGFYFEWDIALVLLAIAPFSIGSAAGLNTVTRRTSQRMAEAFGSAGAVCAEVLGAVRTVASFSAEPRERARFEALLAPAEAVGIRSGWQRGLAMGTMMGTENVLMAVGLVYGAFKIASERASGESNCAYTNSCKVSGGEVLLTIFAIDMGAQAFGFLGQAITALSKARTAAGRMKLTIERTPSIDAMSDEGL
;
A
#
# COMPACT_ATOMS: atom_id res chain seq x y z
N ARG A 1 -12.78 31.45 -2.00
CA ARG A 1 -12.98 30.08 -2.56
C ARG A 1 -14.33 30.07 -3.25
N SER A 2 -14.45 29.57 -4.49
CA SER A 2 -15.78 29.45 -5.12
C SER A 2 -16.63 28.46 -4.30
N THR A 3 -17.91 28.74 -4.13
CA THR A 3 -18.86 27.89 -3.39
C THR A 3 -18.95 26.49 -4.02
N ALA A 4 -18.86 26.40 -5.35
CA ALA A 4 -18.83 25.14 -6.09
C ALA A 4 -17.59 24.29 -5.77
N GLY A 5 -16.39 24.89 -5.69
CA GLY A 5 -15.16 24.17 -5.33
C GLY A 5 -15.13 23.72 -3.87
N LEU A 6 -15.83 24.42 -2.98
CA LEU A 6 -15.99 24.02 -1.58
C LEU A 6 -16.89 22.78 -1.46
N ALA A 7 -18.02 22.76 -2.16
CA ALA A 7 -18.94 21.63 -2.17
C ALA A 7 -18.29 20.35 -2.75
N SER A 8 -17.56 20.47 -3.87
CA SER A 8 -16.84 19.32 -4.46
C SER A 8 -15.75 18.78 -3.54
N THR A 9 -14.93 19.66 -2.95
CA THR A 9 -13.89 19.27 -1.99
C THR A 9 -14.51 18.60 -0.76
N PHE A 10 -15.65 19.12 -0.28
CA PHE A 10 -16.33 18.55 0.88
C PHE A 10 -16.86 17.15 0.59
N ALA A 11 -17.48 16.93 -0.58
CA ALA A 11 -17.93 15.62 -1.04
C ALA A 11 -16.77 14.62 -1.16
N GLU A 12 -15.65 15.03 -1.78
CA GLU A 12 -14.44 14.21 -1.85
C GLU A 12 -13.89 13.85 -0.46
N THR A 13 -13.85 14.81 0.47
CA THR A 13 -13.40 14.54 1.84
C THR A 13 -14.34 13.62 2.59
N ALA A 14 -15.66 13.75 2.40
CA ALA A 14 -16.65 12.87 3.01
C ALA A 14 -16.50 11.43 2.53
N GLN A 15 -16.33 11.23 1.21
CA GLN A 15 -16.04 9.92 0.63
C GLN A 15 -14.75 9.30 1.20
N LEU A 16 -13.68 10.08 1.33
CA LEU A 16 -12.43 9.60 1.93
C LEU A 16 -12.60 9.14 3.38
N VAL A 17 -13.45 9.82 4.16
CA VAL A 17 -13.76 9.45 5.54
C VAL A 17 -14.59 8.18 5.59
N GLU A 18 -15.61 8.05 4.74
CA GLU A 18 -16.46 6.86 4.62
C GLU A 18 -15.63 5.61 4.26
N LEU A 19 -14.81 5.71 3.21
CA LEU A 19 -13.88 4.65 2.81
C LEU A 19 -12.87 4.30 3.91
N GLY A 20 -12.40 5.32 4.63
CA GLY A 20 -11.45 5.15 5.73
C GLY A 20 -12.03 4.37 6.91
N ILE A 21 -13.23 4.74 7.36
CA ILE A 21 -13.88 4.14 8.54
C ILE A 21 -14.51 2.79 8.20
N GLY A 22 -14.97 2.59 6.96
CA GLY A 22 -15.61 1.35 6.52
C GLY A 22 -14.61 0.27 6.08
N THR A 23 -14.23 0.31 4.81
CA THR A 23 -13.47 -0.79 4.17
C THR A 23 -12.01 -0.84 4.61
N LYS A 24 -11.36 0.32 4.78
CA LYS A 24 -9.93 0.35 5.12
C LYS A 24 -9.62 0.01 6.58
N LEU A 25 -10.52 0.37 7.49
CA LEU A 25 -10.40 -0.03 8.89
C LEU A 25 -10.58 -1.54 9.07
N SER A 26 -11.59 -2.12 8.42
CA SER A 26 -11.86 -3.57 8.46
C SER A 26 -10.74 -4.39 7.80
N GLU A 27 -10.22 -3.93 6.66
CA GLU A 27 -9.00 -4.49 6.05
C GLU A 27 -7.81 -4.45 7.02
N GLY A 28 -7.57 -3.30 7.67
CA GLY A 28 -6.48 -3.14 8.63
C GLY A 28 -6.58 -4.10 9.81
N LEU A 29 -7.78 -4.25 10.39
CA LEU A 29 -8.02 -5.19 11.49
C LEU A 29 -7.83 -6.65 11.04
N ARG A 30 -8.29 -6.99 9.83
CA ARG A 30 -8.10 -8.33 9.24
C ARG A 30 -6.61 -8.64 9.07
N PHE A 31 -5.83 -7.71 8.52
CA PHE A 31 -4.39 -7.91 8.33
C PHE A 31 -3.62 -7.97 9.64
N LEU A 32 -4.02 -7.21 10.66
CA LEU A 32 -3.48 -7.36 12.02
C LEU A 32 -3.75 -8.75 12.59
N GLY A 33 -4.99 -9.24 12.47
CA GLY A 33 -5.36 -10.59 12.90
C GLY A 33 -4.60 -11.68 12.15
N GLN A 34 -4.44 -11.53 10.83
CA GLN A 34 -3.67 -12.46 10.00
C GLN A 34 -2.18 -12.46 10.35
N ALA A 35 -1.58 -11.30 10.61
CA ALA A 35 -0.18 -11.18 11.02
C ALA A 35 0.07 -11.87 12.38
N LEU A 36 -0.76 -11.57 13.38
CA LEU A 36 -0.65 -12.18 14.70
C LEU A 36 -0.96 -13.68 14.68
N GLY A 37 -2.00 -14.09 13.95
CA GLY A 37 -2.40 -15.48 13.78
C GLY A 37 -1.33 -16.30 13.06
N GLY A 38 -0.72 -15.76 12.01
CA GLY A 38 0.36 -16.42 11.27
C GLY A 38 1.60 -16.67 12.13
N VAL A 39 2.01 -15.68 12.93
CA VAL A 39 3.14 -15.82 13.86
C VAL A 39 2.80 -16.80 14.99
N ALA A 40 1.63 -16.66 15.61
CA ALA A 40 1.22 -17.53 16.72
C ALA A 40 1.09 -19.00 16.31
N THR A 41 0.46 -19.27 15.16
CA THR A 41 0.35 -20.64 14.63
C THR A 41 1.71 -21.19 14.22
N GLY A 42 2.58 -20.38 13.62
CA GLY A 42 3.93 -20.82 13.27
C GLY A 42 4.76 -21.25 14.48
N PHE A 43 4.72 -20.48 15.58
CA PHE A 43 5.41 -20.84 16.82
C PHE A 43 4.76 -22.01 17.56
N TYR A 44 3.45 -22.22 17.41
CA TYR A 44 2.73 -23.30 18.07
C TYR A 44 3.11 -24.68 17.53
N PHE A 45 3.23 -24.82 16.20
CA PHE A 45 3.56 -26.10 15.57
C PHE A 45 5.07 -26.35 15.57
N GLU A 46 5.86 -25.45 14.96
CA GLU A 46 7.29 -25.67 14.74
C GLU A 46 8.11 -24.40 14.99
N TRP A 47 8.43 -24.16 16.26
CA TRP A 47 9.15 -22.95 16.71
C TRP A 47 10.53 -22.76 16.04
N ASP A 48 11.23 -23.85 15.73
CA ASP A 48 12.57 -23.80 15.15
C ASP A 48 12.54 -23.32 13.69
N ILE A 49 11.66 -23.91 12.87
CA ILE A 49 11.43 -23.47 11.48
C ILE A 49 10.87 -22.05 11.47
N ALA A 50 9.97 -21.74 12.40
CA ALA A 50 9.37 -20.42 12.52
C ALA A 50 10.40 -19.32 12.75
N LEU A 51 11.42 -19.54 13.58
CA LEU A 51 12.49 -18.58 13.83
C LEU A 51 13.32 -18.29 12.58
N VAL A 52 13.66 -19.31 11.80
CA VAL A 52 14.43 -19.16 10.55
C VAL A 52 13.64 -18.32 9.54
N LEU A 53 12.34 -18.60 9.40
CA LEU A 53 11.47 -17.84 8.50
C LEU A 53 11.23 -16.40 8.98
N LEU A 54 11.10 -16.20 10.29
CA LEU A 54 10.98 -14.88 10.90
C LEU A 54 12.22 -14.01 10.66
N ALA A 55 13.41 -14.60 10.56
CA ALA A 55 14.65 -13.88 10.25
C ALA A 55 14.68 -13.32 8.82
N ILE A 56 13.99 -13.98 7.88
CA ILE A 56 13.89 -13.57 6.47
C ILE A 56 12.73 -12.58 6.25
N ALA A 57 11.65 -12.72 7.02
CA ALA A 57 10.47 -11.85 6.98
C ALA A 57 10.74 -10.33 6.96
N PRO A 58 11.66 -9.73 7.76
CA PRO A 58 11.93 -8.30 7.72
C PRO A 58 12.47 -7.82 6.37
N PHE A 59 13.16 -8.68 5.62
CA PHE A 59 13.64 -8.34 4.27
C PHE A 59 12.47 -8.17 3.30
N SER A 60 11.48 -9.08 3.35
CA SER A 60 10.23 -8.96 2.58
C SER A 60 9.47 -7.68 2.94
N ILE A 61 9.30 -7.41 4.24
CA ILE A 61 8.62 -6.20 4.71
C ILE A 61 9.34 -4.93 4.24
N GLY A 62 10.68 -4.92 4.28
CA GLY A 62 11.51 -3.82 3.78
C GLY A 62 11.31 -3.54 2.29
N SER A 63 11.29 -4.58 1.45
CA SER A 63 11.03 -4.44 0.01
C SER A 63 9.64 -3.87 -0.28
N ALA A 64 8.60 -4.35 0.43
CA ALA A 64 7.23 -3.86 0.29
C ALA A 64 7.10 -2.39 0.70
N ALA A 65 7.75 -1.98 1.80
CA ALA A 65 7.82 -0.58 2.23
C ALA A 65 8.53 0.31 1.19
N GLY A 66 9.61 -0.19 0.59
CA GLY A 66 10.31 0.46 -0.51
C GLY A 66 9.41 0.69 -1.72
N LEU A 67 8.70 -0.36 -2.18
CA LEU A 67 7.76 -0.28 -3.29
C LEU A 67 6.64 0.74 -3.04
N ASN A 68 6.05 0.73 -1.84
CA ASN A 68 5.02 1.68 -1.43
C ASN A 68 5.56 3.12 -1.47
N THR A 69 6.79 3.35 -1.02
CA THR A 69 7.42 4.67 -1.01
C THR A 69 7.70 5.19 -2.42
N VAL A 70 8.27 4.35 -3.30
CA VAL A 70 8.53 4.69 -4.71
C VAL A 70 7.23 5.03 -5.43
N THR A 71 6.19 4.20 -5.23
CA THR A 71 4.86 4.41 -5.81
C THR A 71 4.28 5.75 -5.36
N ARG A 72 4.29 6.02 -4.05
CA ARG A 72 3.75 7.28 -3.50
C ARG A 72 4.49 8.50 -4.04
N ARG A 73 5.82 8.50 -4.05
CA ARG A 73 6.63 9.62 -4.57
C ARG A 73 6.37 9.86 -6.04
N THR A 74 6.23 8.78 -6.82
CA THR A 74 5.95 8.93 -8.25
C THR A 74 4.56 9.47 -8.50
N SER A 75 3.54 8.95 -7.81
CA SER A 75 2.17 9.45 -7.94
C SER A 75 2.08 10.95 -7.62
N GLN A 76 2.83 11.43 -6.62
CA GLN A 76 2.88 12.86 -6.29
C GLN A 76 3.48 13.69 -7.44
N ARG A 77 4.67 13.31 -7.94
CA ARG A 77 5.32 14.02 -9.05
C ARG A 77 4.48 14.01 -10.33
N MET A 78 3.84 12.89 -10.61
CA MET A 78 2.92 12.77 -11.74
C MET A 78 1.73 13.70 -11.59
N ALA A 79 1.10 13.74 -10.41
CA ALA A 79 -0.02 14.64 -10.14
C ALA A 79 0.37 16.13 -10.29
N GLU A 80 1.55 16.53 -9.83
CA GLU A 80 2.06 17.90 -9.98
C GLU A 80 2.30 18.30 -11.44
N ALA A 81 2.94 17.41 -12.22
CA ALA A 81 3.19 17.65 -13.64
C ALA A 81 1.89 17.68 -14.45
N PHE A 82 0.99 16.73 -14.25
CA PHE A 82 -0.32 16.71 -14.91
C PHE A 82 -1.20 17.90 -14.49
N GLY A 83 -1.10 18.35 -13.24
CA GLY A 83 -1.79 19.56 -12.78
C GLY A 83 -1.31 20.82 -13.50
N SER A 84 0.01 20.96 -13.67
CA SER A 84 0.62 22.10 -14.36
C SER A 84 0.33 22.08 -15.86
N ALA A 85 0.48 20.93 -16.51
CA ALA A 85 0.13 20.74 -17.92
C ALA A 85 -1.38 20.93 -18.16
N GLY A 86 -2.23 20.45 -17.24
CA GLY A 86 -3.68 20.64 -17.28
C GLY A 86 -4.09 22.12 -17.15
N ALA A 87 -3.40 22.90 -16.31
CA ALA A 87 -3.64 24.33 -16.20
C ALA A 87 -3.32 25.07 -17.51
N VAL A 88 -2.20 24.75 -18.17
CA VAL A 88 -1.87 25.31 -19.49
C VAL A 88 -2.90 24.89 -20.53
N CYS A 89 -3.32 23.63 -20.55
CA CYS A 89 -4.36 23.15 -21.46
C CYS A 89 -5.68 23.91 -21.25
N ALA A 90 -6.08 24.16 -20.01
CA ALA A 90 -7.27 24.92 -19.68
C ALA A 90 -7.17 26.39 -20.14
N GLU A 91 -6.01 27.02 -20.00
CA GLU A 91 -5.71 28.37 -20.50
C GLU A 91 -5.88 28.43 -22.03
N VAL A 92 -5.23 27.51 -22.75
CA VAL A 92 -5.24 27.43 -24.22
C VAL A 92 -6.65 27.16 -24.76
N LEU A 93 -7.37 26.22 -24.17
CA LEU A 93 -8.74 25.89 -24.59
C LEU A 93 -9.73 27.02 -24.27
N GLY A 94 -9.57 27.69 -23.12
CA GLY A 94 -10.37 28.86 -22.76
C GLY A 94 -10.14 30.04 -23.72
N ALA A 95 -8.93 30.18 -24.24
CA ALA A 95 -8.51 31.25 -25.14
C ALA A 95 -8.39 30.80 -26.61
N VAL A 96 -9.05 29.71 -27.02
CA VAL A 96 -8.83 29.03 -28.32
C VAL A 96 -8.92 29.97 -29.53
N ARG A 97 -9.86 30.94 -29.52
CA ARG A 97 -10.01 31.92 -30.60
C ARG A 97 -8.79 32.84 -30.72
N THR A 98 -8.18 33.20 -29.60
CA THR A 98 -6.97 34.05 -29.58
C THR A 98 -5.75 33.27 -30.04
N VAL A 99 -5.60 32.02 -29.61
CA VAL A 99 -4.48 31.15 -30.03
C VAL A 99 -4.54 30.90 -31.54
N ALA A 100 -5.74 30.64 -32.07
CA ALA A 100 -5.96 30.47 -33.50
C ALA A 100 -5.71 31.78 -34.28
N SER A 101 -6.14 32.94 -33.77
CA SER A 101 -5.93 34.23 -34.44
C SER A 101 -4.46 34.65 -34.52
N PHE A 102 -3.62 34.20 -33.58
CA PHE A 102 -2.19 34.45 -33.58
C PHE A 102 -1.36 33.29 -34.14
N SER A 103 -2.00 32.21 -34.62
CA SER A 103 -1.34 30.96 -35.05
C SER A 103 -0.30 30.45 -34.02
N ALA A 104 -0.59 30.61 -32.73
CA ALA A 104 0.33 30.34 -31.62
C ALA A 104 0.31 28.87 -31.16
N GLU A 105 -0.39 28.00 -31.87
CA GLU A 105 -0.57 26.57 -31.53
C GLU A 105 0.78 25.83 -31.35
N PRO A 106 1.82 26.04 -32.19
CA PRO A 106 3.11 25.37 -32.00
C PRO A 106 3.82 25.80 -30.71
N ARG A 107 3.66 27.07 -30.32
CA ARG A 107 4.27 27.63 -29.10
C ARG A 107 3.64 27.03 -27.85
N GLU A 108 2.31 26.96 -27.81
CA GLU A 108 1.59 26.37 -26.67
C GLU A 108 1.78 24.85 -26.60
N ARG A 109 1.90 24.17 -27.75
CA ARG A 109 2.29 22.76 -27.79
C ARG A 109 3.67 22.53 -27.18
N ALA A 110 4.67 23.33 -27.56
CA ALA A 110 6.01 23.22 -26.99
C ALA A 110 6.03 23.48 -25.47
N ARG A 111 5.21 24.43 -24.98
CA ARG A 111 5.04 24.69 -23.55
C ARG A 111 4.42 23.49 -22.81
N PHE A 112 3.43 22.84 -23.41
CA PHE A 112 2.80 21.64 -22.85
C PHE A 112 3.78 20.45 -22.81
N GLU A 113 4.52 20.20 -23.91
CA GLU A 113 5.53 19.16 -23.98
C GLU A 113 6.67 19.37 -22.98
N ALA A 114 7.13 20.62 -22.79
CA ALA A 114 8.15 20.96 -21.80
C ALA A 114 7.72 20.65 -20.35
N LEU A 115 6.43 20.78 -20.03
CA LEU A 115 5.88 20.43 -18.72
C LEU A 115 5.79 18.92 -18.49
N LEU A 116 5.64 18.12 -19.56
CA LEU A 116 5.49 16.67 -19.51
C LEU A 116 6.81 15.91 -19.64
N ALA A 117 7.80 16.44 -20.35
CA ALA A 117 9.12 15.82 -20.49
C ALA A 117 9.77 15.35 -19.17
N PRO A 118 9.79 16.15 -18.08
CA PRO A 118 10.33 15.68 -16.81
C PRO A 118 9.45 14.59 -16.16
N ALA A 119 8.13 14.64 -16.37
CA ALA A 119 7.20 13.63 -15.87
C ALA A 119 7.41 12.27 -16.55
N GLU A 120 7.64 12.28 -17.86
CA GLU A 120 7.95 11.09 -18.64
C GLU A 120 9.23 10.40 -18.16
N ALA A 121 10.31 11.17 -17.98
CA ALA A 121 11.58 10.65 -17.47
C ALA A 121 11.43 10.06 -16.05
N VAL A 122 10.69 10.74 -15.17
CA VAL A 122 10.35 10.22 -13.83
C VAL A 122 9.50 8.96 -13.93
N GLY A 123 8.55 8.91 -14.87
CA GLY A 123 7.71 7.75 -15.15
C GLY A 123 8.51 6.52 -15.52
N ILE A 124 9.38 6.64 -16.52
CA ILE A 124 10.25 5.56 -16.98
C ILE A 124 11.15 5.06 -15.84
N ARG A 125 11.83 5.97 -15.13
CA ARG A 125 12.69 5.62 -13.99
C ARG A 125 11.90 4.94 -12.87
N SER A 126 10.70 5.44 -12.56
CA SER A 126 9.83 4.84 -11.55
C SER A 126 9.32 3.46 -11.95
N GLY A 127 9.12 3.22 -13.25
CA GLY A 127 8.68 1.93 -13.78
C GLY A 127 9.72 0.87 -13.49
N TRP A 128 10.98 1.16 -13.81
CA TRP A 128 12.12 0.30 -13.45
C TRP A 128 12.25 0.09 -11.95
N GLN A 129 12.16 1.16 -11.16
CA GLN A 129 12.23 1.04 -9.69
C GLN A 129 11.09 0.21 -9.10
N ARG A 130 9.87 0.35 -9.62
CA ARG A 130 8.72 -0.46 -9.21
C ARG A 130 8.86 -1.91 -9.64
N GLY A 131 9.30 -2.16 -10.88
CA GLY A 131 9.57 -3.50 -11.37
C GLY A 131 10.62 -4.22 -10.53
N LEU A 132 11.74 -3.55 -10.23
CA LEU A 132 12.78 -4.11 -9.37
C LEU A 132 12.30 -4.36 -7.94
N ALA A 133 11.54 -3.43 -7.36
CA ALA A 133 10.99 -3.58 -6.01
C ALA A 133 9.93 -4.70 -5.93
N MET A 134 9.08 -4.86 -6.94
CA MET A 134 8.10 -5.94 -7.01
C MET A 134 8.76 -7.30 -7.25
N GLY A 135 9.77 -7.35 -8.13
CA GLY A 135 10.53 -8.58 -8.38
C GLY A 135 11.33 -9.04 -7.17
N THR A 136 11.93 -8.11 -6.41
CA THR A 136 12.62 -8.44 -5.15
C THR A 136 11.65 -8.89 -4.06
N MET A 137 10.46 -8.29 -3.96
CA MET A 137 9.41 -8.74 -3.04
C MET A 137 8.96 -10.17 -3.35
N MET A 138 8.51 -10.44 -4.58
CA MET A 138 8.07 -11.78 -4.99
C MET A 138 9.22 -12.81 -4.96
N GLY A 139 10.44 -12.39 -5.28
CA GLY A 139 11.63 -13.25 -5.20
C GLY A 139 11.92 -13.68 -3.77
N THR A 140 11.80 -12.77 -2.80
CA THR A 140 12.02 -13.09 -1.38
C THR A 140 10.97 -14.07 -0.86
N GLU A 141 9.70 -13.92 -1.23
CA GLU A 141 8.63 -14.86 -0.86
C GLU A 141 8.91 -16.27 -1.39
N ASN A 142 9.35 -16.39 -2.64
CA ASN A 142 9.75 -17.69 -3.20
C ASN A 142 10.97 -18.28 -2.48
N VAL A 143 11.95 -17.45 -2.11
CA VAL A 143 13.12 -17.89 -1.32
C VAL A 143 12.69 -18.33 0.08
N LEU A 144 11.78 -17.62 0.73
CA LEU A 144 11.22 -17.96 2.04
C LEU A 144 10.57 -19.36 1.98
N MET A 145 9.77 -19.61 0.96
CA MET A 145 9.12 -20.91 0.76
C MET A 145 10.13 -22.01 0.44
N ALA A 146 11.12 -21.74 -0.41
CA ALA A 146 12.17 -22.71 -0.74
C ALA A 146 13.03 -23.09 0.46
N VAL A 147 13.48 -22.11 1.25
CA VAL A 147 14.27 -22.34 2.48
C VAL A 147 13.44 -23.09 3.51
N GLY A 148 12.18 -22.70 3.71
CA GLY A 148 11.26 -23.41 4.61
C GLY A 148 11.08 -24.87 4.22
N LEU A 149 10.90 -25.17 2.93
CA LEU A 149 10.74 -26.53 2.44
C LEU A 149 12.04 -27.35 2.55
N VAL A 150 13.20 -26.78 2.21
CA VAL A 150 14.49 -27.50 2.30
C VAL A 150 14.84 -27.78 3.76
N TYR A 151 14.68 -26.80 4.64
CA TYR A 151 14.95 -26.98 6.07
C TYR A 151 13.96 -27.96 6.70
N GLY A 152 12.67 -27.82 6.39
CA GLY A 152 11.63 -28.75 6.82
C GLY A 152 11.88 -30.18 6.34
N ALA A 153 12.27 -30.35 5.07
CA ALA A 153 12.61 -31.66 4.51
C ALA A 153 13.84 -32.27 5.17
N PHE A 154 14.89 -31.46 5.43
CA PHE A 154 16.08 -31.93 6.14
C PHE A 154 15.75 -32.37 7.56
N LYS A 155 14.92 -31.61 8.29
CA LYS A 155 14.48 -31.95 9.64
C LYS A 155 13.71 -33.27 9.67
N ILE A 156 12.76 -33.45 8.75
CA ILE A 156 12.00 -34.71 8.61
C ILE A 156 12.94 -35.87 8.24
N ALA A 157 13.91 -35.64 7.35
CA ALA A 157 14.88 -36.66 6.94
C ALA A 157 15.83 -37.06 8.07
N SER A 158 16.31 -36.09 8.86
CA SER A 158 17.19 -36.34 10.01
C SER A 158 16.49 -37.11 11.12
N GLU A 159 15.22 -36.78 11.42
CA GLU A 159 14.45 -37.51 12.42
C GLU A 159 14.11 -38.94 11.98
N ARG A 160 13.93 -39.17 10.68
CA ARG A 160 13.78 -40.52 10.12
C ARG A 160 15.09 -41.32 10.18
N ALA A 161 16.24 -40.66 10.05
CA ALA A 161 17.55 -41.30 10.07
C ALA A 161 18.04 -41.63 11.49
N SER A 162 17.63 -40.86 12.50
CA SER A 162 18.06 -41.05 13.89
C SER A 162 17.39 -42.22 14.61
N GLY A 163 16.44 -42.94 13.98
CA GLY A 163 15.92 -44.23 14.47
C GLY A 163 15.12 -44.22 15.78
N GLU A 164 15.02 -43.09 16.48
CA GLU A 164 14.41 -42.95 17.82
C GLU A 164 12.86 -43.07 17.80
N SER A 165 12.22 -43.08 16.62
CA SER A 165 10.76 -43.18 16.52
C SER A 165 10.33 -44.03 15.32
N ASN A 166 9.46 -45.01 15.56
CA ASN A 166 8.82 -45.92 14.60
C ASN A 166 7.89 -45.20 13.60
N CYS A 167 8.38 -44.16 12.90
CA CYS A 167 7.61 -43.42 11.89
C CYS A 167 7.47 -44.18 10.56
N ALA A 168 8.06 -45.37 10.42
CA ALA A 168 7.90 -46.20 9.24
C ALA A 168 6.56 -46.96 9.20
N TYR A 169 5.88 -47.15 10.34
CA TYR A 169 4.70 -48.03 10.43
C TYR A 169 3.54 -47.51 11.32
N THR A 170 3.69 -46.37 12.00
CA THR A 170 2.61 -45.81 12.84
C THR A 170 2.48 -44.31 12.59
N ASN A 171 1.24 -43.84 12.44
CA ASN A 171 0.85 -42.47 12.04
C ASN A 171 1.20 -41.37 13.07
N SER A 172 2.13 -41.60 13.98
CA SER A 172 2.44 -40.73 15.11
C SER A 172 3.91 -40.36 15.08
N CYS A 173 4.31 -39.60 14.05
CA CYS A 173 5.62 -38.97 14.01
C CYS A 173 5.55 -37.64 14.79
N LYS A 174 6.62 -37.28 15.50
CA LYS A 174 6.68 -36.07 16.33
C LYS A 174 6.68 -34.78 15.49
N VAL A 175 7.06 -34.88 14.22
CA VAL A 175 7.01 -33.81 13.21
C VAL A 175 6.28 -34.34 11.98
N SER A 176 5.06 -33.87 11.75
CA SER A 176 4.31 -34.20 10.54
C SER A 176 4.66 -33.23 9.41
N GLY A 177 4.82 -33.74 8.19
CA GLY A 177 5.05 -32.87 7.02
C GLY A 177 3.94 -31.83 6.81
N GLY A 178 2.72 -32.14 7.28
CA GLY A 178 1.60 -31.18 7.29
C GLY A 178 1.81 -30.01 8.25
N GLU A 179 2.40 -30.24 9.43
CA GLU A 179 2.67 -29.19 10.43
C GLU A 179 3.78 -28.25 9.97
N VAL A 180 4.82 -28.82 9.32
CA VAL A 180 5.88 -28.05 8.67
C VAL A 180 5.31 -27.16 7.56
N LEU A 181 4.49 -27.72 6.67
CA LEU A 181 3.88 -26.97 5.58
C LEU A 181 2.95 -25.87 6.10
N LEU A 182 2.15 -26.18 7.13
CA LEU A 182 1.25 -25.23 7.77
C LEU A 182 2.01 -24.08 8.44
N THR A 183 3.13 -24.37 9.10
CA THR A 183 4.03 -23.36 9.69
C THR A 183 4.59 -22.43 8.62
N ILE A 184 5.04 -22.97 7.48
CA ILE A 184 5.59 -22.17 6.37
C ILE A 184 4.51 -21.24 5.81
N PHE A 185 3.33 -21.76 5.47
CA PHE A 185 2.24 -20.94 4.91
C PHE A 185 1.69 -19.92 5.91
N ALA A 186 1.60 -20.28 7.19
CA ALA A 186 1.14 -19.36 8.23
C ALA A 186 2.05 -18.14 8.35
N ILE A 187 3.37 -18.36 8.34
CA ILE A 187 4.35 -17.29 8.44
C ILE A 187 4.41 -16.47 7.16
N ASP A 188 4.35 -17.11 5.99
CA ASP A 188 4.31 -16.41 4.71
C ASP A 188 3.07 -15.49 4.60
N MET A 189 1.89 -16.02 4.90
CA MET A 189 0.66 -15.21 4.94
C MET A 189 0.72 -14.12 6.00
N GLY A 190 1.38 -14.35 7.14
CA GLY A 190 1.62 -13.34 8.15
C GLY A 190 2.54 -12.21 7.64
N ALA A 191 3.63 -12.56 6.95
CA ALA A 191 4.57 -11.61 6.37
C ALA A 191 3.91 -10.73 5.29
N GLN A 192 3.09 -11.32 4.42
CA GLN A 192 2.30 -10.56 3.43
C GLN A 192 1.30 -9.61 4.09
N ALA A 193 0.67 -10.03 5.19
CA ALA A 193 -0.28 -9.19 5.91
C ALA A 193 0.36 -7.90 6.44
N PHE A 194 1.62 -7.92 6.88
CA PHE A 194 2.34 -6.70 7.26
C PHE A 194 2.51 -5.71 6.09
N GLY A 195 2.77 -6.21 4.88
CA GLY A 195 2.87 -5.38 3.68
C GLY A 195 1.58 -4.63 3.36
N PHE A 196 0.44 -5.34 3.41
CA PHE A 196 -0.88 -4.74 3.18
C PHE A 196 -1.37 -3.87 4.34
N LEU A 197 -1.01 -4.22 5.58
CA LEU A 197 -1.32 -3.41 6.76
C LEU A 197 -0.73 -2.00 6.64
N GLY A 198 0.49 -1.86 6.12
CA GLY A 198 1.11 -0.55 5.89
C GLY A 198 0.30 0.33 4.93
N GLN A 199 -0.36 -0.26 3.92
CA GLN A 199 -1.24 0.46 3.00
C GLN A 199 -2.54 0.88 3.68
N ALA A 200 -3.14 -0.01 4.49
CA ALA A 200 -4.34 0.27 5.27
C ALA A 200 -4.12 1.43 6.27
N ILE A 201 -3.00 1.42 7.00
CA ILE A 201 -2.60 2.50 7.93
C ILE A 201 -2.45 3.82 7.18
N THR A 202 -1.82 3.80 6.00
CA THR A 202 -1.65 5.02 5.17
C THR A 202 -3.01 5.57 4.72
N ALA A 203 -3.95 4.71 4.34
CA ALA A 203 -5.30 5.12 3.97
C ALA A 203 -6.08 5.70 5.15
N LEU A 204 -6.01 5.05 6.32
CA LEU A 204 -6.66 5.54 7.54
C LEU A 204 -6.08 6.87 8.01
N SER A 205 -4.77 7.07 7.88
CA SER A 205 -4.10 8.35 8.16
C SER A 205 -4.62 9.48 7.27
N LYS A 206 -4.81 9.21 5.97
CA LYS A 206 -5.42 10.18 5.05
C LYS A 206 -6.86 10.51 5.44
N ALA A 207 -7.67 9.50 5.76
CA ALA A 207 -9.05 9.68 6.20
C ALA A 207 -9.13 10.52 7.49
N ARG A 208 -8.28 10.24 8.48
CA ARG A 208 -8.19 11.02 9.72
C ARG A 208 -7.83 12.48 9.46
N THR A 209 -6.89 12.72 8.56
CA THR A 209 -6.47 14.09 8.18
C THR A 209 -7.60 14.84 7.47
N ALA A 210 -8.37 14.15 6.62
CA ALA A 210 -9.55 14.72 5.96
C ALA A 210 -10.67 15.05 6.96
N ALA A 211 -10.98 14.11 7.87
CA ALA A 211 -11.97 14.32 8.93
C ALA A 211 -11.64 15.52 9.82
N GLY A 212 -10.36 15.71 10.18
CA GLY A 212 -9.92 16.87 10.95
C GLY A 212 -10.21 18.20 10.27
N ARG A 213 -10.03 18.28 8.94
CA ARG A 213 -10.35 19.49 8.15
C ARG A 213 -11.86 19.74 8.08
N MET A 214 -12.66 18.67 7.92
CA MET A 214 -14.12 18.79 7.94
C MET A 214 -14.62 19.28 9.30
N LYS A 215 -14.11 18.70 10.40
CA LYS A 215 -14.47 19.08 11.77
C LYS A 215 -14.21 20.57 12.04
N LEU A 216 -13.02 21.07 11.67
CA LEU A 216 -12.68 22.49 11.79
C LEU A 216 -13.60 23.41 10.99
N THR A 217 -14.17 22.92 9.88
CA THR A 217 -15.10 23.70 9.05
C THR A 217 -16.51 23.69 9.65
N ILE A 218 -16.94 22.55 10.21
CA ILE A 218 -18.26 22.37 10.84
C ILE A 218 -18.34 23.13 12.16
N GLU A 219 -17.30 23.07 12.99
CA GLU A 219 -17.26 23.73 14.31
C GLU A 219 -16.94 25.22 14.24
N ARG A 220 -16.73 25.77 13.03
CA ARG A 220 -16.48 27.19 12.86
C ARG A 220 -17.75 27.99 13.16
N THR A 221 -17.75 28.75 14.25
CA THR A 221 -18.77 29.76 14.51
C THR A 221 -18.53 30.99 13.62
N PRO A 222 -19.51 31.40 12.78
CA PRO A 222 -19.38 32.63 12.00
C PRO A 222 -19.51 33.86 12.92
N SER A 223 -18.86 34.96 12.55
CA SER A 223 -18.96 36.22 13.30
C SER A 223 -20.32 36.90 13.17
N ILE A 224 -21.08 36.56 12.12
CA ILE A 224 -22.48 36.93 11.93
C ILE A 224 -23.19 35.62 11.64
N ASP A 225 -23.95 35.13 12.62
CA ASP A 225 -24.72 33.91 12.46
C ASP A 225 -26.10 34.24 11.88
N ALA A 226 -26.29 33.90 10.60
CA ALA A 226 -27.56 34.12 9.91
C ALA A 226 -28.66 33.14 10.37
N MET A 227 -28.31 32.11 11.13
CA MET A 227 -29.22 31.09 11.67
C MET A 227 -29.45 31.27 13.18
N SER A 228 -28.87 32.30 13.79
CA SER A 228 -29.06 32.65 15.19
C SER A 228 -30.43 33.30 15.41
N ASP A 229 -31.18 32.81 16.40
CA ASP A 229 -32.43 33.43 16.88
C ASP A 229 -32.15 34.71 17.70
N GLU A 230 -30.90 34.94 18.11
CA GLU A 230 -30.44 36.25 18.57
C GLU A 230 -30.25 37.11 17.31
N GLY A 231 -31.25 37.93 17.01
CA GLY A 231 -31.13 38.99 16.01
C GLY A 231 -29.94 39.91 16.32
N LEU A 232 -29.52 40.70 15.33
CA LEU A 232 -28.39 41.65 15.43
C LEU A 232 -28.34 42.43 16.75
#